data_AF-J9EC57-F1
#
_entry.id   AF-J9EC57-F1
#
_cell.length_a   1.000
_cell.length_b   1.000
_cell.length_c   1.000
_cell.angle_alpha   90.00
_cell.angle_beta   90.00
_cell.angle_gamma   90.00
#
_symmetry.space_group_name_H-M   'P 1'
#
loop_
_entity.id
_entity.type
_entity.pdbx_description
1 polymer ?
#
loop_
_entity_poly.entity_id
_entity_poly.type
_entity_poly.pdbx_seq_one_letter_code
_entity_poly.pdbx_strand_id
1 'polypeptide(L)'
;MLKPTSFNCLMYNVKSEKENEVLFKNISKQYANFFDFLANVTGYKKMNFKKAASLYNIQREIDHNMTQPSWVYNVWPQFNNETTISIISSLKRIRRISQFNSAKKARLRGGLLMKDWIDRARNVSLGLSINPRKIKLHSAHDGTLLALMYALGIGNDLLVPYASCAIMEIYKTSNSHTIMFFYKNGTTVHQLALPGCSSYDNCTIAQVEKAMCRSVASAYIVAGSSTFGCLGIPPAAVTLYLTYQIFISML
;
A
#
# COMPACT_ATOMS: atom_id res chain seq x y z
N MET A 1 3.24 7.33 -11.49
CA MET A 1 2.58 6.08 -11.04
C MET A 1 3.40 5.36 -9.96
N LEU A 2 4.69 5.08 -10.20
CA LEU A 2 5.52 4.23 -9.31
C LEU A 2 6.19 4.93 -8.12
N LYS A 3 5.88 6.21 -7.87
CA LYS A 3 6.32 6.96 -6.69
C LYS A 3 5.16 7.78 -6.14
N PRO A 4 4.09 7.12 -5.68
CA PRO A 4 2.80 7.76 -5.49
C PRO A 4 2.87 8.86 -4.42
N THR A 5 3.75 8.77 -3.43
CA THR A 5 3.91 9.78 -2.36
C THR A 5 4.62 11.07 -2.79
N SER A 6 5.30 11.08 -3.95
CA SER A 6 6.03 12.26 -4.45
C SER A 6 5.23 13.10 -5.44
N PHE A 7 4.09 12.60 -5.91
CA PHE A 7 3.19 13.36 -6.77
C PHE A 7 2.44 14.43 -5.98
N ASN A 8 2.38 15.66 -6.49
CA ASN A 8 1.57 16.71 -5.87
C ASN A 8 0.10 16.54 -6.27
N CYS A 9 -0.76 16.27 -5.29
CA CYS A 9 -2.19 16.12 -5.50
C CYS A 9 -2.93 16.94 -4.44
N LEU A 10 -3.47 18.10 -4.83
CA LEU A 10 -4.15 19.03 -3.92
C LEU A 10 -5.30 18.34 -3.17
N MET A 11 -6.11 17.56 -3.88
CA MET A 11 -7.22 16.80 -3.28
C MET A 11 -6.75 15.79 -2.24
N TYR A 12 -5.60 15.14 -2.47
CA TYR A 12 -5.01 14.25 -1.48
C TYR A 12 -4.50 15.05 -0.28
N ASN A 13 -3.80 16.16 -0.50
CA ASN A 13 -3.17 16.93 0.57
C ASN A 13 -4.24 17.43 1.55
N VAL A 14 -5.30 18.07 1.04
CA VAL A 14 -6.44 18.54 1.85
C VAL A 14 -7.09 17.40 2.62
N LYS A 15 -7.36 16.27 1.97
CA LYS A 15 -7.99 15.11 2.61
C LYS A 15 -7.08 14.49 3.68
N SER A 16 -5.80 14.36 3.39
CA SER A 16 -4.79 13.79 4.28
C SER A 16 -4.57 14.68 5.50
N GLU A 17 -4.55 16.00 5.35
CA GLU A 17 -4.43 16.94 6.47
C GLU A 17 -5.64 16.83 7.38
N LYS A 18 -6.85 16.94 6.81
CA LYS A 18 -8.10 16.85 7.59
C LYS A 18 -8.26 15.53 8.32
N GLU A 19 -8.00 14.39 7.66
CA GLU A 19 -8.18 13.07 8.28
C GLU A 19 -7.12 12.76 9.34
N ASN A 20 -5.91 13.30 9.20
CA ASN A 20 -4.81 12.99 10.11
C ASN A 20 -4.68 14.02 11.26
N GLU A 21 -5.42 15.14 11.22
CA GLU A 21 -5.29 16.23 12.18
C GLU A 21 -5.39 15.75 13.64
N VAL A 22 -6.50 15.09 13.98
CA VAL A 22 -6.76 14.61 15.36
C VAL A 22 -5.70 13.59 15.79
N LEU A 23 -5.39 12.64 14.92
CA LEU A 23 -4.37 11.62 15.18
C LEU A 23 -3.00 12.26 15.46
N PHE A 24 -2.57 13.20 14.61
CA PHE A 24 -1.24 13.81 14.72
C PHE A 24 -1.16 14.73 15.93
N LYS A 25 -2.26 15.41 16.28
CA LYS A 25 -2.36 16.21 17.51
C LYS A 25 -2.28 15.32 18.75
N ASN A 26 -2.97 14.19 18.77
CA ASN A 26 -2.94 13.26 19.90
C ASN A 26 -1.55 12.63 20.08
N ILE A 27 -0.91 12.19 19.00
CA ILE A 27 0.47 11.68 19.05
C ILE A 27 1.42 12.76 19.55
N SER A 28 1.29 14.00 19.07
CA SER A 28 2.15 15.10 19.50
C SER A 28 1.99 15.43 20.99
N LYS A 29 0.78 15.28 21.54
CA LYS A 29 0.55 15.43 22.98
C LYS A 29 1.09 14.24 23.78
N GLN A 30 0.80 13.02 23.34
CA GLN A 30 1.18 11.78 24.02
C GLN A 30 2.70 11.61 24.12
N TYR A 31 3.42 11.96 23.05
CA TYR A 31 4.87 11.78 22.94
C TYR A 31 5.65 13.08 23.13
N ALA A 32 5.08 14.11 23.77
CA ALA A 32 5.73 15.41 23.92
C ALA A 32 7.12 15.31 24.58
N ASN A 33 7.20 14.71 25.77
CA ASN A 33 8.47 14.53 26.49
C ASN A 33 9.46 13.65 25.70
N PHE A 34 8.96 12.65 24.97
CA PHE A 34 9.79 11.81 24.10
C PHE A 34 10.37 12.61 22.92
N PHE A 35 9.59 13.53 22.34
CA PHE A 35 10.06 14.41 21.28
C PHE A 35 11.09 15.43 21.78
N ASP A 36 10.93 15.95 22.99
CA ASP A 36 11.93 16.84 23.60
C ASP A 36 13.25 16.09 23.86
N PHE A 37 13.17 14.86 24.37
CA PHE A 37 14.33 13.98 24.48
C PHE A 37 15.01 13.76 23.12
N LEU A 38 14.25 13.39 22.09
CA LEU A 38 14.79 13.17 20.75
C LEU A 38 15.45 14.45 20.20
N ALA A 39 14.85 15.63 20.42
CA ALA A 39 15.44 16.91 20.01
C ALA A 39 16.82 17.11 20.63
N ASN A 40 16.96 16.83 21.94
CA ASN A 40 18.22 16.96 22.67
C ASN A 40 19.31 16.01 22.15
N VAL A 41 18.99 14.73 22.00
CA VAL A 41 20.01 13.72 21.62
C VAL A 41 20.39 13.74 20.14
N THR A 42 19.54 14.30 19.28
CA THR A 42 19.79 14.39 17.82
C THR A 42 20.28 15.77 17.37
N GLY A 43 20.21 16.78 18.23
CA GLY A 43 20.54 18.17 17.88
C GLY A 43 19.50 18.90 17.03
N TYR A 44 18.31 18.32 16.80
CA TYR A 44 17.24 19.02 16.09
C TYR A 44 16.65 20.14 16.95
N LYS A 45 16.67 21.39 16.44
CA LYS A 45 16.04 22.55 17.10
C LYS A 45 14.58 22.36 17.52
N LYS A 46 13.82 21.58 16.75
CA LYS A 46 12.42 21.24 17.03
C LYS A 46 12.11 19.86 16.49
N MET A 47 11.67 18.97 17.37
CA MET A 47 11.17 17.65 17.02
C MET A 47 9.65 17.67 16.88
N ASN A 48 9.13 16.97 15.88
CA ASN A 48 7.70 16.75 15.71
C ASN A 48 7.47 15.32 15.24
N PHE A 49 6.20 14.89 15.23
CA PHE A 49 5.86 13.52 14.82
C PHE A 49 6.49 13.10 13.48
N LYS A 50 6.43 13.96 12.46
CA LYS A 50 7.00 13.67 11.14
C LYS A 50 8.51 13.44 11.21
N LYS A 51 9.25 14.30 11.94
CA LYS A 51 10.71 14.19 12.11
C LYS A 51 11.10 12.98 12.95
N ALA A 52 10.41 12.73 14.06
CA ALA A 52 10.63 11.55 14.90
C ALA A 52 10.45 10.27 14.08
N ALA A 53 9.37 10.17 13.31
CA ALA A 53 9.12 9.04 12.41
C ALA A 53 10.18 8.90 11.29
N SER A 54 10.90 9.96 10.90
CA SER A 54 12.00 9.83 9.93
C SER A 54 13.31 9.34 10.54
N LEU A 55 13.49 9.42 11.86
CA LEU A 55 14.67 8.86 12.53
C LEU A 55 14.75 7.34 12.38
N TYR A 56 13.65 6.67 12.02
CA TYR A 56 13.63 5.23 11.71
C TYR A 56 14.66 4.82 10.65
N ASN A 57 15.17 5.74 9.85
CA ASN A 57 16.25 5.45 8.91
C ASN A 57 17.52 4.88 9.57
N ILE A 58 17.70 5.10 10.88
CA ILE A 58 18.75 4.50 11.71
C ILE A 58 18.64 2.97 11.80
N GLN A 59 17.45 2.40 11.56
CA GLN A 59 17.25 0.95 11.50
C GLN A 59 18.19 0.29 10.49
N ARG A 60 18.53 0.98 9.40
CA ARG A 60 19.48 0.45 8.41
C ARG A 60 20.87 0.25 9.00
N GLU A 61 21.31 1.11 9.91
CA GLU A 61 22.60 0.96 10.58
C GLU A 61 22.57 -0.23 11.54
N ILE A 62 21.46 -0.40 12.26
CA ILE A 62 21.20 -1.55 13.14
C ILE A 62 21.21 -2.85 12.36
N ASP A 63 20.51 -2.92 11.23
CA ASP A 63 20.43 -4.10 10.35
C ASP A 63 21.82 -4.51 9.80
N HIS A 64 22.78 -3.58 9.77
CA HIS A 64 24.17 -3.82 9.32
C HIS A 64 25.17 -3.88 10.49
N ASN A 65 24.71 -4.12 11.72
CA ASN A 65 25.54 -4.26 12.93
C ASN A 65 26.48 -3.06 13.20
N MET A 66 26.08 -1.85 12.77
CA MET A 66 26.84 -0.64 13.07
C MET A 66 26.61 -0.21 14.53
N THR A 67 27.67 0.27 15.18
CA THR A 67 27.59 0.79 16.54
C THR A 67 26.58 1.93 16.65
N GLN A 68 25.67 1.82 17.62
CA GLN A 68 24.63 2.81 17.85
C GLN A 68 24.93 3.67 19.08
N PRO A 69 24.52 4.95 19.08
CA PRO A 69 24.52 5.76 20.29
C PRO A 69 23.65 5.12 21.38
N SER A 70 24.03 5.30 22.65
CA SER A 70 23.34 4.71 23.80
C SER A 70 21.83 5.04 23.85
N TRP A 71 21.46 6.25 23.43
CA TRP A 71 20.07 6.72 23.45
C TRP A 71 19.10 5.85 22.62
N VAL A 72 19.59 5.15 21.60
CA VAL A 72 18.78 4.33 20.67
C VAL A 72 18.06 3.19 21.39
N TYR A 73 18.67 2.66 22.46
CA TYR A 73 18.16 1.53 23.21
C TYR A 73 17.63 1.92 24.61
N ASN A 74 17.52 3.21 24.92
CA ASN A 74 16.90 3.67 26.16
C ASN A 74 15.48 3.10 26.29
N VAL A 75 15.17 2.54 27.47
CA VAL A 75 13.88 1.95 27.80
C VAL A 75 12.98 3.01 28.41
N TRP A 76 11.70 3.00 28.02
CA TRP A 76 10.70 3.98 28.46
C TRP A 76 9.56 3.29 29.22
N PRO A 77 9.59 3.27 30.56
CA PRO A 77 8.56 2.59 31.36
C PRO A 77 7.14 3.10 31.11
N GLN A 78 6.98 4.39 30.82
CA GLN A 78 5.69 5.01 30.48
C GLN A 78 5.12 4.56 29.12
N PHE A 79 5.91 3.86 28.30
CA PHE A 79 5.52 3.30 27.02
C PHE A 79 5.69 1.78 27.04
N ASN A 80 5.21 1.13 28.11
CA ASN A 80 5.25 -0.34 28.26
C ASN A 80 6.66 -0.94 28.17
N ASN A 81 7.67 -0.23 28.69
CA ASN A 81 9.08 -0.60 28.61
C ASN A 81 9.59 -0.75 27.16
N GLU A 82 8.99 -0.05 26.19
CA GLU A 82 9.53 0.00 24.83
C GLU A 82 10.87 0.76 24.78
N THR A 83 11.75 0.34 23.88
CA THR A 83 12.99 1.07 23.60
C THR A 83 12.73 2.28 22.70
N THR A 84 13.63 3.26 22.71
CA THR A 84 13.54 4.44 21.81
C THR A 84 13.34 4.03 20.36
N ILE A 85 14.10 3.04 19.87
CA ILE A 85 13.97 2.56 18.49
C ILE A 85 12.62 1.88 18.22
N SER A 86 12.06 1.13 19.19
CA SER A 86 10.72 0.53 19.09
C SER A 86 9.65 1.60 18.90
N ILE A 87 9.69 2.65 19.72
CA ILE A 87 8.75 3.78 19.64
C ILE A 87 8.90 4.49 18.28
N ILE A 88 10.13 4.76 17.84
CA ILE A 88 10.39 5.38 16.52
C ILE A 88 9.83 4.51 15.39
N SER A 89 9.98 3.19 15.47
CA SER A 89 9.42 2.22 14.51
C SER A 89 7.89 2.29 14.48
N SER A 90 7.24 2.31 15.64
CA SER A 90 5.80 2.49 15.76
C SER A 90 5.32 3.81 15.15
N LEU A 91 6.02 4.91 15.44
CA LEU A 91 5.72 6.23 14.86
C LEU A 91 5.89 6.24 13.33
N LYS A 92 6.93 5.60 12.81
CA LYS A 92 7.14 5.41 11.37
C LYS A 92 6.01 4.62 10.74
N ARG A 93 5.60 3.50 11.36
CA ARG A 93 4.50 2.65 10.91
C ARG A 93 3.19 3.45 10.83
N ILE A 94 2.81 4.12 11.92
CA ILE A 94 1.61 4.97 11.98
C ILE A 94 1.65 6.04 10.89
N ARG A 95 2.77 6.77 10.76
CA ARG A 95 2.92 7.80 9.74
C ARG A 95 2.78 7.25 8.33
N ARG A 96 3.33 6.07 8.05
CA ARG A 96 3.29 5.45 6.71
C ARG A 96 1.87 5.02 6.36
N ILE A 97 1.18 4.35 7.29
CA ILE A 97 -0.20 3.89 7.14
C ILE A 97 -1.16 5.07 6.95
N SER A 98 -0.98 6.16 7.70
CA SER A 98 -1.87 7.33 7.64
C SER A 98 -1.89 8.04 6.28
N GLN A 99 -0.97 7.67 5.38
CA GLN A 99 -0.94 8.15 3.99
C GLN A 99 -1.97 7.44 3.10
N PHE A 100 -2.46 6.26 3.50
CA PHE A 100 -3.26 5.39 2.64
C PHE A 100 -4.54 4.84 3.30
N ASN A 101 -4.64 4.90 4.64
CA ASN A 101 -5.69 4.30 5.47
C ASN A 101 -7.10 4.91 5.36
N SER A 102 -7.48 5.42 4.18
CA SER A 102 -8.87 5.69 3.83
C SER A 102 -9.08 5.41 2.36
N ALA A 103 -10.28 4.96 1.97
CA ALA A 103 -10.59 4.62 0.57
C ALA A 103 -10.24 5.76 -0.40
N LYS A 104 -10.47 7.01 0.01
CA LYS A 104 -10.13 8.19 -0.81
C LYS A 104 -8.62 8.38 -0.94
N LYS A 105 -7.85 8.29 0.16
CA LYS A 105 -6.38 8.42 0.11
C LYS A 105 -5.74 7.29 -0.68
N ALA A 106 -6.18 6.05 -0.44
CA ALA A 106 -5.76 4.86 -1.18
C ALA A 106 -5.99 5.04 -2.69
N ARG A 107 -7.19 5.48 -3.10
CA ARG A 107 -7.50 5.74 -4.51
C ARG A 107 -6.63 6.85 -5.11
N LEU A 108 -6.42 7.95 -4.40
CA LEU A 108 -5.63 9.08 -4.89
C LEU A 108 -4.13 8.78 -5.00
N ARG A 109 -3.60 7.80 -4.24
CA ARG A 109 -2.18 7.42 -4.28
C ARG A 109 -1.92 6.14 -5.07
N GLY A 110 -2.66 5.06 -4.81
CA GLY A 110 -2.48 3.74 -5.42
C GLY A 110 -3.46 3.43 -6.55
N GLY A 111 -4.56 4.17 -6.69
CA GLY A 111 -5.64 3.84 -7.61
C GLY A 111 -5.26 3.81 -9.09
N LEU A 112 -4.28 4.62 -9.52
CA LEU A 112 -3.78 4.56 -10.91
C LEU A 112 -3.02 3.27 -11.20
N LEU A 113 -2.18 2.81 -10.26
CA LEU A 113 -1.45 1.56 -10.42
C LEU A 113 -2.39 0.36 -10.32
N MET A 114 -3.35 0.41 -9.39
CA MET A 114 -4.41 -0.58 -9.30
C MET A 114 -5.20 -0.67 -10.62
N LYS A 115 -5.64 0.47 -11.18
CA LYS A 115 -6.36 0.48 -12.45
C LYS A 115 -5.53 -0.13 -13.58
N ASP A 116 -4.24 0.20 -13.67
CA ASP A 116 -3.34 -0.41 -14.67
C ASP A 116 -3.26 -1.94 -14.55
N TRP A 117 -3.23 -2.48 -13.33
CA TRP A 117 -3.22 -3.93 -13.09
C TRP A 117 -4.54 -4.59 -13.52
N ILE A 118 -5.67 -4.00 -13.14
CA ILE A 118 -7.01 -4.53 -13.44
C ILE A 118 -7.36 -4.40 -14.91
N ASP A 119 -7.12 -3.24 -15.54
CA ASP A 119 -7.35 -3.04 -16.97
C ASP A 119 -6.51 -4.02 -17.80
N ARG A 120 -5.28 -4.30 -17.37
CA ARG A 120 -4.46 -5.35 -17.99
C ARG A 120 -5.06 -6.73 -17.82
N ALA A 121 -5.50 -7.09 -16.61
CA ALA A 121 -6.11 -8.39 -16.35
C ALA A 121 -7.40 -8.60 -17.17
N ARG A 122 -8.19 -7.54 -17.32
CA ARG A 122 -9.35 -7.47 -18.20
C ARG A 122 -8.97 -7.65 -19.68
N ASN A 123 -7.95 -6.97 -20.15
CA ASN A 123 -7.51 -7.10 -21.54
C ASN A 123 -7.02 -8.52 -21.84
N VAL A 124 -6.31 -9.16 -20.91
CA VAL A 124 -5.94 -10.58 -21.01
C VAL A 124 -7.17 -11.47 -21.07
N SER A 125 -8.17 -11.25 -20.21
CA SER A 125 -9.37 -12.09 -20.17
C SER A 125 -10.24 -11.98 -21.42
N LEU A 126 -10.19 -10.84 -22.11
CA LEU A 126 -10.86 -10.58 -23.39
C LEU A 126 -10.04 -11.04 -24.60
N GLY A 127 -8.83 -11.57 -24.41
CA GLY A 127 -7.94 -11.97 -25.51
C GLY A 127 -7.39 -10.79 -26.32
N LEU A 128 -7.43 -9.57 -25.76
CA LEU A 128 -6.89 -8.38 -26.41
C LEU A 128 -5.35 -8.41 -26.39
N SER A 129 -4.74 -7.85 -27.43
CA SER A 129 -3.29 -7.72 -27.49
C SER A 129 -2.77 -6.82 -26.36
N ILE A 130 -1.80 -7.33 -25.61
CA ILE A 130 -1.15 -6.64 -24.49
C ILE A 130 0.36 -6.61 -24.67
N ASN A 131 0.99 -5.48 -24.36
CA ASN A 131 2.44 -5.33 -24.35
C ASN A 131 2.91 -4.86 -22.96
N PRO A 132 3.86 -5.55 -22.29
CA PRO A 132 4.45 -6.85 -22.62
C PRO A 132 3.45 -8.03 -22.56
N ARG A 133 3.63 -9.05 -23.39
CA ARG A 133 2.66 -10.17 -23.52
C ARG A 133 2.57 -11.07 -22.28
N LYS A 134 3.71 -11.39 -21.65
CA LYS A 134 3.77 -12.34 -20.53
C LYS A 134 3.88 -11.64 -19.19
N ILE A 135 4.95 -10.87 -18.99
CA ILE A 135 5.23 -10.31 -17.66
C ILE A 135 5.40 -8.80 -17.72
N LYS A 136 4.71 -8.08 -16.85
CA LYS A 136 4.93 -6.65 -16.59
C LYS A 136 5.56 -6.49 -15.22
N LEU A 137 6.80 -6.02 -15.19
CA LEU A 137 7.57 -5.80 -13.98
C LEU A 137 7.57 -4.33 -13.59
N HIS A 138 7.29 -4.06 -12.32
CA HIS A 138 7.38 -2.73 -11.74
C HIS A 138 8.39 -2.75 -10.59
N SER A 139 9.55 -2.14 -10.79
CA SER A 139 10.49 -1.88 -9.71
C SER A 139 10.19 -0.50 -9.11
N ALA A 140 9.82 -0.42 -7.83
CA ALA A 140 9.59 0.86 -7.15
C ALA A 140 9.74 0.75 -5.63
N HIS A 141 9.10 1.59 -4.82
CA HIS A 141 9.39 1.72 -3.39
C HIS A 141 8.33 1.08 -2.47
N ASP A 142 8.66 0.99 -1.18
CA ASP A 142 7.79 0.55 -0.08
C ASP A 142 6.40 1.20 -0.13
N GLY A 143 6.37 2.52 -0.30
CA GLY A 143 5.15 3.31 -0.37
C GLY A 143 4.33 3.08 -1.63
N THR A 144 4.93 2.55 -2.70
CA THR A 144 4.21 2.18 -3.92
C THR A 144 3.48 0.87 -3.74
N LEU A 145 4.17 -0.14 -3.19
CA LEU A 145 3.57 -1.43 -2.88
C LEU A 145 2.43 -1.27 -1.87
N LEU A 146 2.67 -0.52 -0.79
CA LEU A 146 1.66 -0.26 0.22
C LEU A 146 0.46 0.51 -0.35
N ALA A 147 0.69 1.57 -1.16
CA ALA A 147 -0.40 2.29 -1.81
C ALA A 147 -1.26 1.39 -2.70
N LEU A 148 -0.64 0.47 -3.46
CA LEU A 148 -1.34 -0.52 -4.27
C LEU A 148 -2.18 -1.45 -3.39
N MET A 149 -1.61 -2.00 -2.31
CA MET A 149 -2.33 -2.89 -1.40
C MET A 149 -3.53 -2.22 -0.74
N TYR A 150 -3.41 -0.97 -0.29
CA TYR A 150 -4.57 -0.22 0.23
C TYR A 150 -5.61 0.08 -0.85
N ALA A 151 -5.19 0.38 -2.08
CA ALA A 151 -6.13 0.60 -3.19
C ALA A 151 -6.91 -0.68 -3.53
N LEU A 152 -6.22 -1.83 -3.50
CA LEU A 152 -6.81 -3.17 -3.66
C LEU A 152 -7.64 -3.61 -2.44
N GLY A 153 -7.61 -2.89 -1.32
CA GLY A 153 -8.34 -3.22 -0.09
C GLY A 153 -7.74 -4.37 0.73
N ILE A 154 -6.45 -4.67 0.53
CA ILE A 154 -5.71 -5.76 1.19
C ILE A 154 -4.52 -5.24 2.02
N GLY A 155 -4.52 -3.95 2.37
CA GLY A 155 -3.51 -3.38 3.25
C GLY A 155 -3.54 -4.05 4.63
N ASN A 156 -2.36 -4.37 5.18
CA ASN A 156 -2.20 -5.11 6.43
C ASN A 156 -1.66 -4.25 7.59
N ASP A 157 -1.60 -2.92 7.42
CA ASP A 157 -1.09 -1.99 8.43
C ASP A 157 0.34 -2.29 8.92
N LEU A 158 1.19 -2.88 8.06
CA LEU A 158 2.60 -3.13 8.33
C LEU A 158 3.51 -2.29 7.42
N LEU A 159 4.74 -2.05 7.88
CA LEU A 159 5.79 -1.55 6.99
C LEU A 159 6.19 -2.65 6.02
N VAL A 160 6.48 -2.27 4.78
CA VAL A 160 6.90 -3.19 3.72
C VAL A 160 8.40 -3.50 3.88
N PRO A 161 8.81 -4.75 4.14
CA PRO A 161 10.20 -5.15 4.20
C PRO A 161 10.93 -5.05 2.86
N TYR A 162 12.25 -5.07 2.91
CA TYR A 162 13.10 -5.14 1.72
C TYR A 162 12.77 -6.33 0.82
N ALA A 163 12.87 -6.11 -0.50
CA ALA A 163 12.61 -7.13 -1.53
C ALA A 163 11.21 -7.78 -1.45
N SER A 164 10.25 -7.08 -0.83
CA SER A 164 8.85 -7.48 -0.84
C SER A 164 8.21 -7.27 -2.20
N CYS A 165 7.21 -8.09 -2.50
CA CYS A 165 6.60 -8.13 -3.82
C CYS A 165 5.11 -8.41 -3.78
N ALA A 166 4.33 -7.67 -4.56
CA ALA A 166 2.97 -8.06 -4.94
C ALA A 166 3.03 -8.78 -6.29
N ILE A 167 2.31 -9.89 -6.39
CA ILE A 167 2.20 -10.68 -7.61
C ILE A 167 0.73 -10.84 -7.93
N MET A 168 0.34 -10.49 -9.16
CA MET A 168 -0.98 -10.79 -9.69
C MET A 168 -0.82 -11.73 -10.88
N GLU A 169 -1.40 -12.90 -10.76
CA GLU A 169 -1.36 -13.96 -11.78
C GLU A 169 -2.75 -14.10 -12.38
N ILE A 170 -2.80 -14.22 -13.71
CA ILE A 170 -4.05 -14.39 -14.45
C ILE A 170 -4.00 -15.77 -15.07
N TYR A 171 -4.88 -16.64 -14.60
CA TYR A 171 -4.99 -18.03 -15.03
C TYR A 171 -6.16 -18.19 -15.99
N LYS A 172 -5.95 -18.93 -17.07
CA LYS A 172 -7.01 -19.36 -17.96
C LYS A 172 -7.52 -20.73 -17.51
N THR A 173 -8.80 -20.80 -17.17
CA THR A 173 -9.53 -22.05 -16.97
C THR A 173 -10.34 -22.38 -18.22
N SER A 174 -10.99 -23.55 -18.26
CA SER A 174 -11.74 -24.04 -19.43
C SER A 174 -12.72 -23.01 -19.99
N ASN A 175 -13.38 -22.23 -19.11
CA ASN A 175 -14.46 -21.32 -19.49
C ASN A 175 -14.27 -19.86 -18.99
N SER A 176 -13.20 -19.56 -18.23
CA SER A 176 -13.01 -18.22 -17.65
C SER A 176 -11.55 -17.88 -17.35
N HIS A 177 -11.29 -16.64 -16.94
CA HIS A 177 -10.00 -16.24 -16.38
C HIS A 177 -10.15 -15.94 -14.89
N THR A 178 -9.26 -16.49 -14.07
CA THR A 178 -9.18 -16.26 -12.63
C THR A 178 -7.92 -15.47 -12.27
N ILE A 179 -8.02 -14.66 -11.22
CA ILE A 179 -6.91 -13.92 -10.63
C ILE A 179 -6.48 -14.65 -9.36
N MET A 180 -5.17 -14.81 -9.20
CA MET A 180 -4.55 -15.11 -7.92
C MET A 180 -3.66 -13.94 -7.53
N PHE A 181 -3.66 -13.57 -6.25
CA PHE A 181 -2.82 -12.50 -5.72
C PHE A 181 -1.91 -13.03 -4.63
N PHE A 182 -0.63 -12.70 -4.71
CA PHE A 182 0.37 -13.07 -3.72
C PHE A 182 1.11 -11.84 -3.21
N TYR A 183 1.44 -11.86 -1.93
CA TYR A 183 2.32 -10.90 -1.29
C TYR A 183 3.51 -11.62 -0.66
N LYS A 184 4.69 -11.39 -1.22
CA LYS A 184 5.96 -11.80 -0.62
C LYS A 184 6.41 -10.72 0.35
N ASN A 185 6.43 -11.04 1.64
CA ASN A 185 6.78 -10.14 2.73
C ASN A 185 8.20 -10.48 3.24
N GLY A 186 9.24 -9.97 2.57
CA GLY A 186 10.61 -10.43 2.80
C GLY A 186 10.84 -11.82 2.21
N THR A 187 10.98 -12.86 3.02
CA THR A 187 11.26 -14.24 2.56
C THR A 187 10.02 -15.10 2.36
N THR A 188 8.92 -14.81 3.03
CA THR A 188 7.69 -15.61 3.00
C THR A 188 6.71 -15.10 1.95
N VAL A 189 6.07 -16.02 1.22
CA VAL A 189 5.01 -15.72 0.23
C VAL A 189 3.64 -16.06 0.82
N HIS A 190 2.71 -15.12 0.74
CA HIS A 190 1.33 -15.28 1.20
C HIS A 190 0.37 -15.13 0.03
N GLN A 191 -0.54 -16.07 -0.17
CA GLN A 191 -1.67 -15.88 -1.07
C GLN A 191 -2.73 -15.04 -0.37
N LEU A 192 -3.26 -14.01 -1.03
CA LEU A 192 -4.24 -13.08 -0.48
C LEU A 192 -5.52 -13.10 -1.32
N ALA A 193 -6.67 -13.13 -0.65
CA ALA A 193 -7.96 -13.02 -1.30
C ALA A 193 -8.25 -11.53 -1.57
N LEU A 194 -8.58 -11.21 -2.82
CA LEU A 194 -9.02 -9.86 -3.17
C LEU A 194 -10.46 -9.63 -2.66
N PRO A 195 -10.82 -8.40 -2.25
CA PRO A 195 -12.18 -8.08 -1.82
C PRO A 195 -13.21 -8.48 -2.89
N GLY A 196 -14.32 -9.07 -2.44
CA GLY A 196 -15.41 -9.52 -3.32
C GLY A 196 -15.19 -10.90 -3.97
N CYS A 197 -14.06 -11.56 -3.70
CA CYS A 197 -13.81 -12.94 -4.10
C CYS A 197 -14.08 -13.91 -2.95
N SER A 198 -14.68 -15.06 -3.26
CA SER A 198 -15.11 -16.06 -2.28
C SER A 198 -13.97 -16.97 -1.80
N SER A 199 -12.87 -17.04 -2.55
CA SER A 199 -11.69 -17.86 -2.26
C SER A 199 -10.45 -17.26 -2.93
N TYR A 200 -9.28 -17.79 -2.58
CA TYR A 200 -7.98 -17.38 -3.14
C TYR A 200 -7.80 -17.77 -4.62
N ASP A 201 -8.45 -18.84 -5.08
CA ASP A 201 -8.19 -19.45 -6.39
C ASP A 201 -9.30 -19.21 -7.44
N ASN A 202 -10.50 -18.81 -6.98
CA ASN A 202 -11.68 -18.65 -7.84
C ASN A 202 -12.18 -17.20 -7.86
N CYS A 203 -11.30 -16.28 -8.21
CA CYS A 203 -11.56 -14.84 -8.27
C CYS A 203 -11.61 -14.37 -9.72
N THR A 204 -12.79 -14.16 -10.28
CA THR A 204 -12.95 -13.71 -11.69
C THR A 204 -12.67 -12.21 -11.82
N ILE A 205 -12.23 -11.77 -13.02
CA ILE A 205 -12.05 -10.34 -13.32
C ILE A 205 -13.29 -9.51 -12.97
N ALA A 206 -14.48 -10.02 -13.32
CA ALA A 206 -15.74 -9.33 -13.07
C ALA A 206 -16.05 -9.13 -11.58
N GLN A 207 -15.70 -10.09 -10.72
CA GLN A 207 -15.84 -9.94 -9.26
C GLN A 207 -14.91 -8.85 -8.72
N VAL A 208 -13.65 -8.84 -9.18
CA VAL A 208 -12.65 -7.84 -8.80
C VAL A 208 -13.08 -6.44 -9.23
N GLU A 209 -13.49 -6.27 -10.49
CA GLU A 209 -14.00 -4.99 -11.02
C GLU A 209 -15.22 -4.50 -10.22
N LYS A 210 -16.18 -5.39 -9.93
CA LYS A 210 -17.38 -5.05 -9.15
C LYS A 210 -17.03 -4.62 -7.72
N ALA A 211 -16.11 -5.31 -7.06
CA ALA A 211 -15.68 -4.96 -5.71
C ALA A 211 -14.96 -3.61 -5.68
N MET A 212 -14.10 -3.36 -6.66
CA MET A 212 -13.34 -2.11 -6.76
C MET A 212 -14.23 -0.92 -7.13
N CYS A 213 -15.30 -1.13 -7.91
CA CYS A 213 -16.35 -0.13 -8.15
C CYS A 213 -17.22 0.15 -6.92
N ARG A 214 -17.42 -0.80 -6.00
CA ARG A 214 -18.16 -0.56 -4.74
C ARG A 214 -17.33 0.24 -3.73
N SER A 215 -16.02 0.01 -3.66
CA SER A 215 -15.09 0.90 -2.95
C SER A 215 -15.05 2.32 -3.55
N VAL A 216 -15.61 2.53 -4.75
CA VAL A 216 -15.83 3.84 -5.40
C VAL A 216 -17.19 4.45 -5.04
N ALA A 217 -18.25 3.64 -4.92
CA ALA A 217 -19.61 4.11 -4.62
C ALA A 217 -19.84 4.44 -3.13
N SER A 218 -19.13 3.78 -2.21
CA SER A 218 -19.32 4.04 -0.76
C SER A 218 -18.81 5.41 -0.29
N ALA A 219 -18.26 6.24 -1.19
CA ALA A 219 -17.92 7.64 -0.95
C ALA A 219 -18.97 8.64 -1.51
N TYR A 220 -20.02 8.15 -2.18
CA TYR A 220 -21.07 8.96 -2.81
C TYR A 220 -22.46 8.33 -2.64
N ILE A 221 -22.83 7.96 -1.41
CA ILE A 221 -24.26 7.83 -1.06
C ILE A 221 -24.64 9.03 -0.20
N VAL A 222 -24.58 10.21 -0.82
CA VAL A 222 -25.54 11.29 -0.60
C VAL A 222 -25.76 11.90 -1.98
N ALA A 223 -27.02 11.90 -2.42
CA ALA A 223 -27.58 12.50 -3.63
C ALA A 223 -27.33 11.78 -4.99
N GLY A 224 -28.37 11.06 -5.42
CA GLY A 224 -29.03 11.27 -6.72
C GLY A 224 -28.24 11.07 -8.02
N SER A 225 -28.63 10.01 -8.75
CA SER A 225 -28.48 9.80 -10.20
C SER A 225 -27.09 9.98 -10.84
N SER A 226 -26.50 8.87 -11.27
CA SER A 226 -25.92 8.77 -12.62
C SER A 226 -25.56 7.33 -12.95
N THR A 227 -26.15 6.86 -14.04
CA THR A 227 -25.85 5.61 -14.73
C THR A 227 -24.44 5.68 -15.34
N PHE A 228 -23.53 4.82 -14.92
CA PHE A 228 -22.33 4.49 -15.70
C PHE A 228 -22.38 3.03 -16.10
N GLY A 229 -22.68 2.79 -17.38
CA GLY A 229 -22.80 1.48 -17.98
C GLY A 229 -21.45 0.76 -18.01
N CYS A 230 -21.44 -0.46 -17.48
CA CYS A 230 -20.43 -1.47 -17.77
C CYS A 230 -21.15 -2.60 -18.51
N LEU A 231 -20.97 -2.73 -19.83
CA LEU A 231 -21.05 -4.00 -20.58
C LEU A 231 -20.85 -3.78 -22.09
N GLY A 232 -20.16 -4.73 -22.72
CA GLY A 232 -20.02 -4.89 -24.16
C GLY A 232 -19.02 -6.01 -24.46
N ILE A 233 -19.53 -7.21 -24.78
CA ILE A 233 -18.80 -8.44 -25.15
C ILE A 233 -18.92 -8.62 -26.67
N PRO A 234 -17.86 -9.07 -27.38
CA PRO A 234 -18.01 -10.21 -28.30
C PRO A 234 -16.84 -11.23 -28.21
N PRO A 235 -16.94 -12.43 -28.82
CA PRO A 235 -16.15 -13.60 -28.45
C PRO A 235 -14.86 -13.84 -29.27
N ALA A 236 -13.91 -14.46 -28.57
CA ALA A 236 -12.93 -15.50 -28.95
C ALA A 236 -11.90 -15.28 -30.08
N ALA A 237 -10.62 -15.37 -29.69
CA ALA A 237 -9.61 -16.19 -30.39
C ALA A 237 -8.59 -16.74 -29.37
N VAL A 238 -8.15 -17.99 -29.59
CA VAL A 238 -7.35 -18.80 -28.67
C VAL A 238 -5.86 -18.46 -28.77
N THR A 239 -5.20 -18.17 -27.65
CA THR A 239 -3.76 -18.46 -27.49
C THR A 239 -3.42 -18.70 -26.01
N LEU A 240 -2.59 -19.71 -25.72
CA LEU A 240 -2.07 -20.03 -24.39
C LEU A 240 -0.99 -19.04 -23.97
N TYR A 241 -1.19 -18.29 -22.88
CA TYR A 241 -0.11 -17.59 -22.18
C TYR A 241 -0.36 -17.53 -20.67
N LEU A 242 0.62 -17.99 -19.89
CA LEU A 242 0.77 -17.60 -18.48
C LEU A 242 1.29 -16.16 -18.44
N THR A 243 0.55 -15.27 -17.78
CA THR A 243 0.97 -13.88 -17.61
C THR A 243 1.11 -13.53 -16.13
N TYR A 244 2.30 -13.09 -15.74
CA TYR A 244 2.63 -12.69 -14.35
C TYR A 244 2.77 -11.18 -14.27
N GLN A 245 2.29 -10.53 -13.23
CA GLN A 245 2.71 -9.17 -12.88
C GLN A 245 3.46 -9.25 -11.56
N ILE A 246 4.72 -8.81 -11.54
CA ILE A 246 5.57 -8.87 -10.35
C ILE A 246 6.01 -7.44 -10.04
N PHE A 247 5.77 -7.01 -8.81
CA PHE A 247 6.20 -5.72 -8.30
C PHE A 247 7.38 -5.92 -7.35
N ILE A 248 8.54 -5.32 -7.59
CA ILE A 248 9.68 -5.41 -6.67
C ILE A 248 9.83 -4.08 -5.93
N SER A 249 9.78 -4.11 -4.60
CA SER A 249 10.12 -2.95 -3.77
C SER A 249 11.65 -2.84 -3.62
N MET A 250 12.26 -1.87 -4.31
CA MET A 250 13.64 -1.41 -4.16
C MET A 250 13.72 -0.03 -3.47
N LEU A 251 14.89 0.23 -2.88
CA LEU A 251 15.29 1.36 -2.04
C LEU A 251 14.72 2.73 -2.44
#